data_AF-A0A6N9UJE4-F1
#
_entry.id   AF-A0A6N9UJE4-F1
#
_cell.length_a   1.000
_cell.length_b   1.000
_cell.length_c   1.000
_cell.angle_alpha   90.00
_cell.angle_beta   90.00
_cell.angle_gamma   90.00
#
_symmetry.space_group_name_H-M   'P 1'
#
loop_
_entity.id
_entity.type
_entity.pdbx_description
1 polymer ?
#
loop_
_entity_poly.entity_id
_entity_poly.type
_entity_poly.pdbx_seq_one_letter_code
_entity_poly.pdbx_strand_id
1 'polypeptide(L)'
;PDALLRPQREVLRALGVTGARPPLALASTDPAAYVRALAGASQAAELTARGGLGDFWWLLQPVGPVDAEGLLVDVADDEEQ
;
A
#
# COMPACT_ATOMS: atom_id res chain seq x y z
N PRO A 1 0.49 14.27 -21.31
CA PRO A 1 0.49 13.54 -20.03
C PRO A 1 1.93 13.22 -19.64
N ASP A 2 2.41 13.84 -18.58
CA ASP A 2 3.76 13.58 -18.09
C ASP A 2 3.77 12.28 -17.28
N ALA A 3 4.80 11.46 -17.50
CA ALA A 3 4.99 10.25 -16.72
C ALA A 3 5.37 10.62 -15.28
N LEU A 4 4.85 9.89 -14.31
CA LEU A 4 5.21 10.04 -12.90
C LEU A 4 6.17 8.93 -12.48
N LEU A 5 7.29 9.31 -11.89
CA LEU A 5 8.26 8.39 -11.31
C LEU A 5 8.20 8.49 -9.78
N ARG A 6 7.92 7.38 -9.10
CA ARG A 6 7.81 7.30 -7.64
C ARG A 6 8.44 6.01 -7.10
N PRO A 7 9.04 6.03 -5.89
CA PRO A 7 9.44 4.81 -5.21
C PRO A 7 8.24 3.91 -4.92
N GLN A 8 8.42 2.60 -5.02
CA GLN A 8 7.42 1.58 -4.74
C GLN A 8 6.76 1.79 -3.38
N ARG A 9 7.55 2.12 -2.36
CA ARG A 9 7.01 2.42 -1.02
C ARG A 9 6.00 3.58 -0.96
N GLU A 10 6.09 4.55 -1.87
CA GLU A 10 5.18 5.70 -1.90
C GLU A 10 3.91 5.31 -2.64
N VAL A 11 4.07 4.65 -3.79
CA VAL A 11 2.94 4.13 -4.57
C VAL A 11 2.11 3.14 -3.75
N LEU A 12 2.75 2.13 -3.14
CA LEU A 12 2.04 1.12 -2.36
C LEU A 12 1.32 1.72 -1.14
N ARG A 13 1.89 2.75 -0.49
CA ARG A 13 1.20 3.45 0.61
C ARG A 13 -0.01 4.23 0.12
N ALA A 14 0.10 4.88 -1.05
CA ALA A 14 -1.01 5.58 -1.68
C ALA A 14 -2.15 4.60 -2.05
N LEU A 15 -1.82 3.35 -2.39
CA LEU A 15 -2.77 2.26 -2.63
C LEU A 15 -3.25 1.55 -1.35
N GLY A 16 -3.00 2.11 -0.16
CA GLY A 16 -3.46 1.54 1.12
C GLY A 16 -2.66 0.33 1.62
N VAL A 17 -1.57 -0.06 0.97
CA VAL A 17 -0.72 -1.18 1.42
C VAL A 17 0.16 -0.72 2.59
N THR A 18 -0.14 -1.23 3.79
CA THR A 18 0.61 -0.90 5.01
C THR A 18 1.08 -2.15 5.74
N GLY A 19 2.27 -2.08 6.33
CA GLY A 19 2.79 -3.10 7.24
C GLY A 19 2.33 -2.92 8.68
N ALA A 20 1.18 -2.27 8.92
CA ALA A 20 0.68 -2.00 10.26
C ALA A 20 0.41 -3.32 10.99
N ARG A 21 0.84 -3.39 12.26
CA ARG A 21 0.66 -4.58 13.08
C ARG A 21 -0.84 -4.80 13.36
N PRO A 22 -1.36 -6.03 13.22
CA PRO A 22 -2.75 -6.32 13.59
C PRO A 22 -2.99 -6.12 15.11
N PRO A 23 -4.24 -5.85 15.53
CA PRO A 23 -4.57 -5.66 16.94
C PRO A 23 -4.14 -6.85 17.81
N LEU A 24 -3.45 -6.56 18.92
CA LEU A 24 -2.93 -7.60 19.81
C LEU A 24 -4.03 -8.47 20.43
N ALA A 25 -5.24 -7.93 20.61
CA ALA A 25 -6.38 -8.70 21.14
C ALA A 25 -6.68 -9.97 20.33
N LEU A 26 -6.47 -9.92 18.99
CA LEU A 26 -6.62 -11.11 18.14
C LEU A 26 -5.68 -12.23 18.54
N ALA A 27 -4.48 -11.93 19.04
CA ALA A 27 -3.53 -12.97 19.46
C ALA A 27 -4.08 -13.84 20.60
N SER A 28 -5.03 -13.33 21.38
CA SER A 28 -5.69 -14.07 22.47
C SER A 28 -7.07 -14.59 22.09
N THR A 29 -7.84 -13.88 21.27
CA THR A 29 -9.23 -14.24 20.93
C THR A 29 -9.34 -15.11 19.67
N ASP A 30 -8.45 -14.91 18.69
CA ASP A 30 -8.32 -15.72 17.48
C ASP A 30 -6.86 -15.73 16.99
N PRO A 31 -6.00 -16.58 17.59
CA PRO A 31 -4.58 -16.62 17.28
C PRO A 31 -4.29 -16.92 15.80
N ALA A 32 -5.13 -17.71 15.16
CA ALA A 32 -4.96 -18.08 13.76
C ALA A 32 -5.23 -16.87 12.84
N ALA A 33 -6.26 -16.08 13.14
CA ALA A 33 -6.49 -14.80 12.45
C ALA A 33 -5.35 -13.82 12.68
N TYR A 34 -4.84 -13.72 13.92
CA TYR A 34 -3.70 -12.85 14.21
C TYR A 34 -2.47 -13.20 13.38
N VAL A 35 -2.08 -14.49 13.30
CA VAL A 35 -0.91 -14.92 12.53
C VAL A 35 -1.10 -14.68 11.04
N ARG A 36 -2.30 -14.94 10.48
CA ARG A 36 -2.59 -14.63 9.07
C ARG A 36 -2.47 -13.14 8.78
N ALA A 37 -3.06 -12.30 9.63
CA ALA A 37 -2.97 -10.84 9.49
C ALA A 37 -1.53 -10.35 9.64
N LEU A 38 -0.77 -10.91 10.58
CA LEU A 38 0.65 -10.57 10.81
C LEU A 38 1.54 -10.96 9.63
N ALA A 39 1.27 -12.11 9.00
CA ALA A 39 1.98 -12.53 7.79
C ALA A 39 1.75 -11.52 6.65
N GLY A 40 0.50 -11.10 6.43
CA GLY A 40 0.18 -10.06 5.43
C GLY A 40 0.85 -8.73 5.73
N ALA A 41 0.80 -8.28 6.99
CA ALA A 41 1.50 -7.06 7.42
C ALA A 41 3.03 -7.15 7.21
N SER A 42 3.64 -8.32 7.43
CA SER A 42 5.08 -8.51 7.24
C SER A 42 5.48 -8.45 5.77
N GLN A 43 4.68 -9.05 4.88
CA GLN A 43 4.87 -8.94 3.43
C GLN A 43 4.78 -7.48 2.96
N ALA A 44 3.76 -6.74 3.42
CA ALA A 44 3.61 -5.33 3.11
C ALA A 44 4.77 -4.48 3.66
N ALA A 45 5.29 -4.80 4.85
CA ALA A 45 6.46 -4.15 5.43
C ALA A 45 7.71 -4.36 4.56
N GLU A 46 7.93 -5.58 4.04
CA GLU A 46 9.06 -5.88 3.16
C GLU A 46 8.97 -5.10 1.84
N LEU A 47 7.78 -5.09 1.20
CA LEU A 47 7.53 -4.36 -0.04
C LEU A 47 7.71 -2.85 0.09
N THR A 48 7.61 -2.30 1.30
CA THR A 48 7.71 -0.85 1.57
C THR A 48 9.00 -0.46 2.30
N ALA A 49 9.90 -1.42 2.57
CA ALA A 49 11.13 -1.20 3.33
C ALA A 49 12.15 -0.34 2.58
N ARG A 50 12.83 0.56 3.30
CA ARG A 50 14.02 1.27 2.80
C ARG A 50 15.24 0.35 2.86
N GLY A 51 16.15 0.47 1.91
CA GLY A 51 17.29 -0.43 1.73
C GLY A 51 16.92 -1.79 1.16
N GLY A 52 15.69 -1.95 0.66
CA GLY A 52 15.11 -3.22 0.19
C GLY A 52 14.09 -3.00 -0.91
N LEU A 53 13.06 -3.85 -0.98
CA LEU A 53 12.08 -3.83 -2.09
C LEU A 53 11.35 -2.49 -2.23
N GLY A 54 11.18 -1.73 -1.16
CA GLY A 54 10.56 -0.42 -1.22
C GLY A 54 11.34 0.64 -2.00
N ASP A 55 12.61 0.40 -2.33
CA ASP A 55 13.46 1.28 -3.16
C ASP A 55 13.30 1.04 -4.67
N PHE A 56 12.55 0.03 -5.10
CA PHE A 56 12.21 -0.10 -6.52
C PHE A 56 11.42 1.11 -7.00
N TRP A 57 11.57 1.46 -8.27
CA TRP A 57 10.87 2.59 -8.87
C TRP A 57 9.74 2.12 -9.77
N TRP A 58 8.61 2.81 -9.71
CA TRP A 58 7.48 2.61 -10.59
C TRP A 58 7.33 3.83 -11.51
N LEU A 59 7.09 3.57 -12.79
CA LEU A 59 6.73 4.57 -13.78
C LEU A 59 5.24 4.46 -14.09
N LEU A 60 4.50 5.55 -13.83
CA LEU A 60 3.09 5.65 -14.13
C LEU A 60 2.93 6.51 -15.38
N GLN A 61 2.37 5.92 -16.43
CA GLN A 61 2.09 6.58 -17.70
C GLN A 61 0.57 6.59 -17.93
N PRO A 62 -0.11 7.72 -17.72
CA PRO A 62 -1.51 7.85 -18.08
C PRO A 62 -1.72 7.65 -19.57
N VAL A 63 -2.82 6.97 -19.92
CA VAL A 63 -3.33 6.88 -21.29
C VAL A 63 -4.56 7.78 -21.37
N GLY A 64 -4.46 8.87 -22.12
CA GLY A 64 -5.50 9.90 -22.22
C GLY A 64 -5.25 11.13 -21.33
N PRO A 65 -6.25 12.00 -21.13
CA PRO A 65 -6.11 13.30 -20.46
C PRO A 65 -6.19 13.18 -18.93
N VAL A 66 -5.52 12.20 -18.34
CA VAL A 66 -5.45 11.99 -16.89
C VAL A 66 -4.07 12.43 -16.40
N ASP A 67 -4.04 13.14 -15.27
CA ASP A 67 -2.79 13.46 -14.59
C ASP A 67 -2.27 12.21 -13.86
N ALA A 68 -0.96 11.97 -13.93
CA ALA A 68 -0.34 10.79 -13.36
C ALA A 68 -0.39 10.78 -11.82
N GLU A 69 -0.37 11.95 -11.18
CA GLU A 69 -0.61 12.05 -9.72
C GLU A 69 -2.05 11.66 -9.35
N GLY A 70 -3.01 11.95 -10.24
CA GLY A 70 -4.41 11.54 -10.08
C GLY A 70 -4.62 10.02 -10.06
N LEU A 71 -3.66 9.22 -10.55
CA LEU A 71 -3.73 7.75 -10.50
C LEU A 71 -3.47 7.17 -9.11
N LEU A 72 -2.87 7.95 -8.21
CA LEU A 72 -2.49 7.53 -6.87
C LEU A 72 -3.36 8.16 -5.78
N VAL A 73 -4.37 8.95 -6.16
CA VAL A 73 -5.33 9.48 -5.21
C VAL A 73 -6.21 8.33 -4.74
N ASP A 74 -6.17 8.07 -3.43
CA ASP A 74 -7.17 7.23 -2.78
C ASP A 74 -8.53 7.89 -3.04
N VAL A 75 -9.36 7.24 -3.85
CA VAL A 75 -10.78 7.59 -3.92
C VAL A 75 -11.30 7.19 -2.56
N ALA A 76 -11.31 8.14 -1.62
CA ALA A 76 -12.03 7.96 -0.37
C ALA A 76 -13.39 7.37 -0.75
N ASP A 77 -13.76 6.25 -0.14
CA ASP A 77 -15.05 5.58 -0.35
C ASP A 77 -16.17 6.61 -0.09
N ASP A 78 -16.53 7.37 -1.11
CA ASP A 78 -17.62 8.34 -1.13
C ASP A 78 -18.93 7.57 -1.36
N GLU A 79 -19.12 6.45 -0.66
CA GLU A 79 -20.36 5.67 -0.63
C GLU A 79 -20.50 4.96 0.72
N GLU A 80 -20.96 5.70 1.73
CA GLU A 80 -22.02 5.25 2.65
C GLU A 80 -22.50 6.46 3.48
N GLN A 81 -23.54 7.14 2.96
CA GLN A 81 -24.47 7.96 3.76
C GLN A 81 -25.49 7.04 4.44
#